data_AF-A0A0D2CHP7-F1
#
_entry.id   AF-A0A0D2CHP7-F1
#
_cell.length_a   1.000
_cell.length_b   1.000
_cell.length_c   1.000
_cell.angle_alpha   90.00
_cell.angle_beta   90.00
_cell.angle_gamma   90.00
#
_symmetry.space_group_name_H-M   'P 1'
#
loop_
_entity.id
_entity.type
_entity.pdbx_description
1 polymer ?
#
loop_
_entity_poly.entity_id
_entity_poly.type
_entity_poly.pdbx_seq_one_letter_code
_entity_poly.pdbx_strand_id
1 'polypeptide(L)'
;MDSLWKSQNEKVKMDDWAIRYPTNVEDVARVCLDIARLYTASPHPEKLPRILQFSSEDRMTKYAITQKFAEIMGLPFDGIVPDKDGGKPGPDGTLRPYDCHLDTSELQKLGIDISTVDFVAWWRRWVGAYRH
;
A
#
# COMPACT_ATOMS: atom_id res chain seq x y z
N MET A 1 5.65 -10.39 7.35
CA MET A 1 5.17 -11.39 8.32
C MET A 1 6.24 -11.73 9.36
N ASP A 2 7.50 -11.88 8.98
CA ASP A 2 8.58 -12.29 9.90
C ASP A 2 8.68 -11.45 11.18
N SER A 3 8.53 -10.12 11.08
CA SER A 3 8.52 -9.24 12.26
C SER A 3 7.39 -9.54 13.24
N LEU A 4 6.22 -9.96 12.74
CA LEU A 4 5.08 -10.36 13.56
C LEU A 4 5.30 -11.73 14.22
N TRP A 5 5.95 -12.67 13.54
CA TRP A 5 6.34 -13.95 14.15
C TRP A 5 7.42 -13.74 15.22
N LYS A 6 8.40 -12.90 14.93
CA LYS A 6 9.46 -12.52 15.87
C LYS A 6 8.86 -11.87 17.12
N SER A 7 7.82 -11.04 16.95
CA SER A 7 7.20 -10.34 18.07
C SER A 7 6.48 -11.25 19.08
N GLN A 8 6.33 -12.54 18.78
CA GLN A 8 5.73 -13.49 19.73
C GLN A 8 6.70 -13.86 20.87
N ASN A 9 8.00 -13.64 20.68
CA ASN A 9 9.03 -13.98 21.66
C ASN A 9 9.80 -12.77 22.19
N GLU A 10 9.76 -11.64 21.47
CA GLU A 10 10.50 -10.42 21.85
C GLU A 10 9.82 -9.15 21.36
N LYS A 11 10.26 -7.99 21.86
CA LYS A 11 9.74 -6.70 21.40
C LYS A 11 10.37 -6.32 20.06
N VAL A 12 9.53 -6.02 19.07
CA VAL A 12 9.95 -5.57 17.74
C VAL A 12 9.42 -4.16 17.49
N LYS A 13 10.34 -3.22 17.24
CA LYS A 13 9.95 -1.87 16.82
C LYS A 13 9.43 -1.86 15.40
N MET A 14 8.36 -1.12 15.15
CA MET A 14 7.77 -0.96 13.83
C MET A 14 7.45 0.50 13.56
N ASP A 15 7.88 0.98 12.38
CA ASP A 15 7.66 2.35 11.91
C ASP A 15 6.17 2.72 11.93
N ASP A 16 5.85 3.73 12.76
CA ASP A 16 4.53 4.34 12.91
C ASP A 16 4.57 5.84 12.57
N TRP A 17 5.56 6.23 11.75
CA TRP A 17 5.72 7.61 11.30
C TRP A 17 5.37 7.76 9.81
N ALA A 18 5.98 6.97 8.93
CA ALA A 18 5.78 7.12 7.49
C ALA A 18 4.41 6.58 7.04
N ILE A 19 3.66 7.42 6.33
CA ILE A 19 2.36 7.09 5.73
C ILE A 19 2.59 6.36 4.40
N ARG A 20 1.77 5.34 4.17
CA ARG A 20 1.84 4.44 3.02
C ARG A 20 0.43 4.16 2.51
N TYR A 21 0.36 3.77 1.24
CA TYR A 21 -0.86 3.40 0.53
C TYR A 21 -0.61 2.04 -0.14
N PRO A 22 -0.66 0.92 0.61
CA PRO A 22 -0.39 -0.39 0.05
C PRO A 22 -1.38 -0.68 -1.08
N THR A 23 -0.84 -0.91 -2.27
CA THR A 23 -1.62 -1.07 -3.49
C THR A 23 -1.39 -2.47 -4.05
N ASN A 24 -2.46 -3.17 -4.40
CA ASN A 24 -2.36 -4.50 -4.99
C ASN A 24 -1.79 -4.42 -6.40
N VAL A 25 -0.86 -5.31 -6.73
CA VAL A 25 -0.25 -5.42 -8.06
C VAL A 25 -1.27 -5.77 -9.16
N GLU A 26 -2.35 -6.48 -8.83
CA GLU A 26 -3.44 -6.76 -9.77
C GLU A 26 -4.22 -5.50 -10.14
N ASP A 27 -4.43 -4.58 -9.19
CA ASP A 27 -5.05 -3.28 -9.46
C ASP A 27 -4.14 -2.42 -10.35
N VAL A 28 -2.84 -2.38 -10.05
CA VAL A 28 -1.85 -1.69 -10.90
C VAL A 28 -1.85 -2.28 -12.32
N ALA A 29 -1.88 -3.61 -12.45
CA ALA A 29 -1.88 -4.28 -13.75
C ALA A 29 -3.14 -3.95 -14.57
N ARG A 30 -4.32 -3.94 -13.93
CA ARG A 30 -5.58 -3.53 -14.55
C ARG A 30 -5.51 -2.09 -15.06
N VAL A 31 -5.06 -1.16 -14.21
CA VAL A 31 -4.91 0.26 -14.59
C VAL A 31 -3.92 0.42 -15.74
N CYS A 32 -2.78 -0.26 -15.71
CA CYS A 32 -1.82 -0.25 -16.82
C CYS A 32 -2.43 -0.75 -18.14
N LEU A 33 -3.25 -1.82 -18.08
CA LEU A 33 -3.95 -2.35 -19.25
C LEU A 33 -4.97 -1.34 -19.81
N ASP A 34 -5.74 -0.69 -18.94
CA ASP A 34 -6.73 0.29 -19.34
C ASP A 34 -6.09 1.56 -19.93
N ILE A 35 -4.97 2.03 -19.36
CA ILE A 35 -4.15 3.09 -19.95
C ILE A 35 -3.67 2.68 -21.35
N ALA A 36 -3.10 1.48 -21.49
CA ALA A 36 -2.60 1.01 -22.78
C ALA A 36 -3.70 0.93 -23.84
N ARG A 37 -4.89 0.43 -23.47
CA ARG A 37 -6.07 0.38 -24.34
C ARG A 37 -6.52 1.78 -24.76
N LEU A 38 -6.65 2.70 -23.81
CA LEU A 38 -7.04 4.08 -24.08
C LEU A 38 -6.06 4.78 -25.04
N TYR A 39 -4.76 4.63 -24.80
CA TYR A 39 -3.73 5.34 -25.57
C TYR A 39 -3.58 4.75 -26.98
N THR A 40 -3.70 3.44 -27.14
CA THR A 40 -3.60 2.78 -28.46
C THR A 40 -4.84 2.96 -29.31
N ALA A 41 -6.03 3.13 -28.70
CA ALA A 41 -7.28 3.38 -29.42
C ALA A 41 -7.53 4.87 -29.72
N SER A 42 -6.84 5.79 -29.03
CA SER A 42 -7.03 7.23 -29.22
C SER A 42 -6.55 7.67 -30.61
N PRO A 43 -7.32 8.48 -31.36
CA PRO A 43 -6.84 9.09 -32.60
C PRO A 43 -5.80 10.20 -32.36
N HIS A 44 -5.70 10.69 -31.11
CA HIS A 44 -4.81 11.77 -30.71
C HIS A 44 -4.07 11.42 -29.40
N PRO A 45 -3.25 10.35 -29.36
CA PRO A 45 -2.55 9.92 -28.15
C PRO A 45 -1.55 10.97 -27.64
N GLU A 46 -1.07 11.87 -28.50
CA GLU A 46 -0.21 12.99 -28.15
C GLU A 46 -0.87 14.03 -27.24
N LYS A 47 -2.21 14.07 -27.21
CA LYS A 47 -2.99 14.98 -26.35
C LYS A 47 -3.27 14.40 -24.98
N LEU A 48 -2.97 13.12 -24.75
CA LEU A 48 -3.19 12.47 -23.46
C LEU A 48 -2.05 12.80 -22.47
N PRO A 49 -2.33 12.87 -21.15
CA PRO A 49 -1.29 13.12 -20.14
C PRO A 49 -0.12 12.13 -20.24
N ARG A 50 1.10 12.58 -19.97
CA ARG A 50 2.29 11.70 -20.03
C ARG A 50 2.65 11.08 -18.69
N ILE A 51 2.15 11.67 -17.60
CA ILE A 51 2.37 11.24 -16.23
C ILE A 51 1.01 10.97 -15.62
N LEU A 52 0.83 9.74 -15.15
CA LEU A 52 -0.36 9.29 -14.45
C LEU A 52 0.11 8.65 -13.14
N GLN A 53 -0.67 8.84 -12.08
CA GLN A 53 -0.36 8.28 -10.76
C GLN A 53 -1.50 7.39 -10.30
N PHE A 54 -1.17 6.29 -9.63
CA PHE A 54 -2.12 5.33 -9.12
C PHE A 54 -1.65 4.77 -7.77
N SER A 55 -2.54 4.79 -6.78
CA SER A 55 -2.38 4.11 -5.50
C SER A 55 -3.76 3.78 -4.92
N SER A 56 -3.83 2.83 -3.98
CA SER A 56 -5.00 2.72 -3.10
C SER A 56 -5.16 3.98 -2.25
N GLU A 57 -6.35 4.17 -1.69
CA GLU A 57 -6.65 5.20 -0.69
C GLU A 57 -6.48 4.69 0.76
N ASP A 58 -6.07 3.42 0.92
CA ASP A 58 -5.82 2.80 2.22
C ASP A 58 -4.62 3.44 2.96
N ARG A 59 -4.86 4.52 3.69
CA ARG A 59 -3.82 5.25 4.42
C ARG A 59 -3.36 4.50 5.68
N MET A 60 -2.12 4.01 5.69
CA MET A 60 -1.56 3.24 6.81
C MET A 60 -0.08 3.50 7.07
N THR A 61 0.36 3.34 8.32
CA THR A 61 1.80 3.19 8.65
C THR A 61 2.23 1.73 8.54
N LYS A 62 3.54 1.45 8.65
CA LYS A 62 4.02 0.06 8.69
C LYS A 62 3.53 -0.68 9.95
N TYR A 63 3.42 0.03 11.07
CA TYR A 63 2.79 -0.46 12.29
C TYR A 63 1.33 -0.87 12.06
N ALA A 64 0.51 0.02 11.47
CA ALA A 64 -0.89 -0.27 11.17
C ALA A 64 -1.05 -1.46 10.20
N ILE A 65 -0.21 -1.56 9.16
CA ILE A 65 -0.15 -2.72 8.27
C ILE A 65 0.14 -4.02 9.06
N THR A 66 1.10 -3.97 9.99
CA THR A 66 1.46 -5.13 10.82
C THR A 66 0.31 -5.52 11.76
N GLN A 67 -0.44 -4.56 12.28
CA GLN A 67 -1.65 -4.81 13.06
C GLN A 67 -2.71 -5.56 12.23
N LYS A 68 -2.95 -5.13 10.98
CA LYS A 68 -3.85 -5.86 10.07
C LYS A 68 -3.38 -7.29 9.82
N PHE A 69 -2.08 -7.51 9.69
CA PHE A 69 -1.56 -8.87 9.60
C PHE A 69 -1.78 -9.71 10.87
N ALA A 70 -1.62 -9.13 12.06
CA ALA A 70 -1.95 -9.82 13.31
C ALA A 70 -3.42 -10.25 13.37
N GLU A 71 -4.33 -9.35 12.98
CA GLU A 71 -5.76 -9.62 12.89
C GLU A 71 -6.07 -10.76 11.90
N ILE A 72 -5.46 -10.73 10.71
CA ILE A 72 -5.64 -11.73 9.65
C ILE A 72 -5.11 -13.11 10.10
N MET A 73 -3.94 -13.15 10.73
CA MET A 73 -3.28 -14.39 11.14
C MET A 73 -3.77 -14.94 12.48
N GLY A 74 -4.54 -14.16 13.25
CA GLY A 74 -4.94 -14.53 14.61
C GLY A 74 -3.77 -14.60 15.58
N LEU A 75 -2.75 -13.76 15.39
CA LEU A 75 -1.58 -13.69 16.27
C LEU A 75 -1.68 -12.51 17.25
N PRO A 76 -1.16 -12.65 18.48
CA PRO A 76 -0.97 -11.53 19.39
C PRO A 76 -0.14 -10.39 18.77
N PHE A 77 -0.49 -9.15 19.11
CA PHE A 77 0.17 -7.93 18.60
C PHE A 77 1.00 -7.19 19.68
N ASP A 78 0.96 -7.65 20.94
CA ASP A 78 1.55 -6.95 22.09
C ASP A 78 3.09 -6.80 22.02
N GLY A 79 3.76 -7.66 21.26
CA GLY A 79 5.20 -7.58 21.03
C GLY A 79 5.61 -6.52 20.00
N ILE A 80 4.68 -5.90 19.28
CA ILE A 80 4.97 -4.85 18.30
C ILE A 80 4.92 -3.48 18.99
N VAL A 81 6.03 -2.76 18.97
CA VAL A 81 6.18 -1.44 19.58
C VAL A 81 6.19 -0.36 18.48
N PRO A 82 5.31 0.65 18.54
CA PRO A 82 5.28 1.72 17.53
C PRO A 82 6.54 2.61 17.65
N ASP A 83 7.16 2.90 16.52
CA ASP A 83 8.27 3.83 16.38
C ASP A 83 7.80 5.10 15.66
N LYS A 84 7.57 6.17 16.43
CA LYS A 84 7.06 7.45 15.93
C LYS A 84 8.17 8.42 15.50
N ASP A 85 9.43 8.07 15.72
CA ASP A 85 10.59 8.87 15.35
C ASP A 85 11.21 8.44 14.01
N GLY A 86 10.56 7.50 13.29
CA GLY A 86 11.06 6.89 12.04
C GLY A 86 11.38 7.85 10.88
N GLY A 87 10.97 9.12 10.96
CA GLY A 87 11.31 10.18 10.01
C GLY A 87 12.67 10.82 10.22
N LYS A 88 13.36 10.50 11.31
CA LYS A 88 14.72 10.95 11.60
C LYS A 88 15.69 9.85 11.18
N PRO A 89 16.25 9.87 9.96
CA PRO A 89 17.28 8.90 9.60
C PRO A 89 18.43 8.98 10.61
N GLY A 90 19.02 7.82 10.92
CA GLY A 90 20.33 7.79 11.60
C GLY A 90 21.42 8.44 10.74
N PRO A 91 22.68 8.50 11.22
CA PRO A 91 23.78 9.18 10.51
C PRO A 91 23.94 8.77 9.04
N ASP A 92 23.66 7.50 8.72
CA ASP A 92 23.75 6.93 7.36
C ASP A 92 22.38 6.63 6.73
N GLY A 93 21.29 7.12 7.34
CA GLY A 93 19.94 6.84 6.88
C GLY A 93 19.52 7.71 5.70
N THR A 94 18.83 7.14 4.73
CA THR A 94 18.17 7.90 3.67
C THR A 94 16.93 8.62 4.20
N LEU A 95 16.76 9.90 3.85
CA LEU A 95 15.53 10.64 4.10
C LEU A 95 14.34 9.93 3.45
N ARG A 96 13.26 9.74 4.22
CA ARG A 96 12.01 9.17 3.71
C ARG A 96 10.92 10.23 3.75
N PRO A 97 10.11 10.37 2.69
CA PRO A 97 8.93 11.21 2.72
C PRO A 97 7.98 10.77 3.85
N TYR A 98 7.36 11.76 4.50
CA TYR A 98 6.35 11.51 5.52
C TYR A 98 5.06 10.94 4.92
N ASP A 99 4.63 11.50 3.80
CA ASP A 99 3.42 11.11 3.07
C ASP A 99 3.73 10.90 1.59
N CYS A 100 3.46 9.70 1.09
CA CYS A 100 3.65 9.29 -0.30
C CYS A 100 2.32 9.19 -1.08
N HIS A 101 1.28 9.92 -0.66
CA HIS A 101 0.00 9.88 -1.36
C HIS A 101 0.15 10.35 -2.81
N LEU A 102 -0.50 9.61 -3.72
CA LEU A 102 -0.51 9.90 -5.14
C LEU A 102 -1.90 10.38 -5.55
N ASP A 103 -1.97 11.41 -6.38
CA ASP A 103 -3.25 11.94 -6.87
C ASP A 103 -3.73 11.13 -8.09
N THR A 104 -4.86 10.46 -7.93
CA THR A 104 -5.48 9.63 -8.99
C THR A 104 -6.47 10.42 -9.88
N SER A 105 -6.62 11.74 -9.65
CA SER A 105 -7.62 12.56 -10.34
C SER A 105 -7.47 12.58 -11.86
N GLU A 106 -6.26 12.52 -12.39
CA GLU A 106 -6.03 12.44 -13.85
C GLU A 106 -6.57 11.13 -14.46
N LEU A 107 -6.41 10.00 -13.78
CA LEU A 107 -6.98 8.72 -14.23
C LEU A 107 -8.51 8.76 -14.22
N GLN A 108 -9.10 9.35 -13.18
CA GLN A 108 -10.55 9.52 -13.07
C GLN A 108 -11.09 10.38 -14.23
N LYS A 109 -10.42 11.49 -14.57
CA LYS A 109 -10.79 12.35 -15.71
C LYS A 109 -10.72 11.61 -17.05
N LEU A 110 -9.81 10.64 -17.17
CA LEU A 110 -9.70 9.77 -18.35
C LEU A 110 -10.74 8.64 -18.37
N GLY A 111 -11.59 8.53 -17.34
CA GLY A 111 -12.60 7.48 -17.21
C GLY A 111 -12.01 6.11 -16.91
N ILE A 112 -10.76 6.04 -16.45
CA ILE A 112 -10.12 4.79 -16.04
C ILE A 112 -10.63 4.40 -14.65
N ASP A 113 -10.96 3.12 -14.48
CA ASP A 113 -11.38 2.59 -13.19
C ASP A 113 -10.21 2.62 -12.20
N ILE A 114 -10.36 3.44 -11.16
CA ILE A 114 -9.36 3.59 -10.09
C ILE A 114 -9.72 2.79 -8.83
N SER A 115 -10.73 1.92 -8.89
CA SER A 115 -11.06 1.08 -7.74
C SER A 115 -9.85 0.27 -7.29
N THR A 116 -9.79 -0.06 -5.99
CA THR A 116 -8.80 -0.95 -5.43
C THR A 116 -9.47 -2.03 -4.62
N VAL A 117 -8.81 -3.18 -4.52
CA VAL A 117 -9.28 -4.23 -3.63
C VAL A 117 -9.05 -3.81 -2.17
N ASP A 118 -9.99 -4.16 -1.29
CA ASP A 118 -9.81 -3.95 0.15
C ASP A 118 -8.57 -4.71 0.65
N PHE A 119 -7.70 -4.01 1.38
CA PHE A 119 -6.43 -4.55 1.85
C PHE A 119 -6.59 -5.83 2.69
N VAL A 120 -7.58 -5.87 3.59
CA VAL A 120 -7.79 -7.03 4.48
C VAL A 120 -8.36 -8.20 3.69
N ALA A 121 -9.33 -7.97 2.82
CA ALA A 121 -9.93 -9.00 1.96
C ALA A 121 -8.88 -9.61 1.03
N TRP A 122 -8.04 -8.78 0.41
CA TRP A 122 -6.92 -9.23 -0.42
C TRP A 122 -5.98 -10.15 0.35
N TRP A 123 -5.49 -9.71 1.51
CA TRP A 123 -4.52 -10.49 2.27
C TRP A 123 -5.11 -11.75 2.89
N ARG A 124 -6.38 -11.73 3.34
CA ARG A 124 -7.07 -12.95 3.78
C ARG A 124 -7.11 -14.00 2.69
N ARG A 125 -7.48 -13.61 1.46
CA ARG A 125 -7.48 -14.51 0.30
C ARG A 125 -6.08 -15.03 0.00
N TRP A 126 -5.08 -14.15 0.00
CA TRP A 126 -3.70 -14.51 -0.33
C TRP A 126 -3.09 -15.53 0.65
N VAL A 127 -3.30 -15.33 1.95
CA VAL A 127 -2.74 -16.23 2.99
C VAL A 127 -3.65 -17.41 3.34
N GLY A 128 -4.80 -17.54 2.68
CA GLY A 128 -5.77 -18.61 2.96
C GLY A 128 -6.43 -18.48 4.35
N ALA A 129 -6.48 -17.28 4.92
CA ALA A 129 -7.07 -17.01 6.23
C ALA A 129 -8.59 -16.83 6.12
N TYR A 130 -9.28 -17.90 5.75
CA TYR A 130 -10.74 -17.98 5.79
C TYR A 130 -11.15 -18.34 7.22
N ARG A 131 -11.49 -17.34 8.04
CA ARG A 131 -12.14 -17.65 9.33
C ARG A 131 -13.54 -18.20 9.04
N HIS A 132 -13.85 -19.32 9.70
CA HIS A 132 -15.21 -19.86 9.81
C HIS A 132 -16.07 -18.96 10.71
#